data_AF-A0A2D4NA55-F1
#
_entry.id   AF-A0A2D4NA55-F1
#
_cell.length_a   1.000
_cell.length_b   1.000
_cell.length_c   1.000
_cell.angle_alpha   90.00
_cell.angle_beta   90.00
_cell.angle_gamma   90.00
#
_symmetry.space_group_name_H-M   'P 1'
#
loop_
_entity.id
_entity.type
_entity.pdbx_description
1 polymer ?
#
loop_
_entity_poly.entity_id
_entity_poly.type
_entity_poly.pdbx_seq_one_letter_code
_entity_poly.pdbx_strand_id
1 'polypeptide(L)'
;ILTVLTVGIFWPLLSFCYLLAPRSQIGRIIHTPFMKFIIHGASYFTFLLLLNLYSLVYNEDKKNTMGPALERIDYLLILWLIGMVWSDVKRLWYDGLEDFLEESRNQLSFVMNSLYLATFALKVVAHNKFHDFAERKDWDAFHPTLVAEGLFAFANVLSYLRLFFMYTTSSILGPLQISMGQMLQDFGKFLGMFLLVLFSFTIGLTQLYDKGFSVHEEKDCAGIFCEQQNNDTFHSFIGTCFALFWYIFSLAHVAIFVTRFNYGEELQSFVGAVIVGTYNVVVVIVLTKLLVAMLHKSFQLIANHEDKEWKFARAKLWLSYFDDKCTQPPPFNILPAPKTICYIFNSLSKWISSHTSSGKVKRQNSLKEWRNLKQKRDENYQKVMCCLVHRYLTSMRQRMQSTDEATVENLNELRQDLSKFRNEIRDLLGFRTSKYAIFYQRN
;
A
#
# COMPACT_ATOMS: atom_id res chain seq x y z
N ILE A 1 -1.95 -1.24 27.44
CA ILE A 1 -2.66 -2.34 26.76
C ILE A 1 -4.13 -2.38 27.19
N LEU A 2 -4.42 -2.58 28.49
CA LEU A 2 -5.80 -2.61 29.01
C LEU A 2 -6.65 -1.40 28.58
N THR A 3 -6.08 -0.19 28.68
CA THR A 3 -6.73 1.07 28.26
C THR A 3 -7.05 1.14 26.77
N VAL A 4 -6.20 0.59 25.91
CA VAL A 4 -6.44 0.54 24.46
C VAL A 4 -7.54 -0.46 24.15
N LEU A 5 -7.54 -1.59 24.85
CA LEU A 5 -8.54 -2.64 24.68
C LEU A 5 -9.92 -2.18 25.16
N THR A 6 -10.02 -1.45 26.28
CA THR A 6 -11.28 -0.88 26.75
C THR A 6 -11.82 0.17 25.76
N VAL A 7 -10.97 1.09 25.26
CA VAL A 7 -11.37 2.04 24.21
C VAL A 7 -11.82 1.31 22.94
N GLY A 8 -11.11 0.25 22.57
CA GLY A 8 -11.43 -0.60 21.44
C GLY A 8 -12.80 -1.26 21.59
N ILE A 9 -13.14 -1.84 22.75
CA ILE A 9 -14.46 -2.46 22.97
C ILE A 9 -15.59 -1.43 22.94
N PHE A 10 -15.38 -0.26 23.56
CA PHE A 10 -16.39 0.79 23.66
C PHE A 10 -16.40 1.76 22.46
N TRP A 11 -15.73 1.43 21.36
CA TRP A 11 -15.64 2.27 20.17
C TRP A 11 -17.01 2.72 19.60
N PRO A 12 -18.10 1.90 19.60
CA PRO A 12 -19.37 2.33 19.02
C PRO A 12 -20.02 3.42 19.88
N LEU A 13 -20.00 3.24 21.21
CA LEU A 13 -20.51 4.23 22.17
C LEU A 13 -19.74 5.54 22.09
N LEU A 14 -18.40 5.46 22.00
CA LEU A 14 -17.54 6.64 21.85
C LEU A 14 -17.86 7.40 20.54
N SER A 15 -17.99 6.69 19.43
CA SER A 15 -18.32 7.28 18.12
C SER A 15 -19.71 7.94 18.12
N PHE A 16 -20.68 7.31 18.77
CA PHE A 16 -22.03 7.85 18.93
C PHE A 16 -22.06 9.10 19.82
N CYS A 17 -21.36 9.07 20.97
CA CYS A 17 -21.19 10.24 21.85
C CYS A 17 -20.54 11.43 21.13
N TYR A 18 -19.56 11.17 20.26
CA TYR A 18 -18.95 12.20 19.43
C TYR A 18 -19.95 12.82 18.45
N LEU A 19 -20.82 12.00 17.85
CA LEU A 19 -21.85 12.45 16.90
C LEU A 19 -22.86 13.40 17.57
N LEU A 20 -23.35 13.03 18.76
CA LEU A 20 -24.34 13.82 19.50
C LEU A 20 -23.76 15.10 20.09
N ALA A 21 -22.60 15.01 20.76
CA ALA A 21 -22.03 16.14 21.51
C ALA A 21 -20.53 16.28 21.28
N PRO A 22 -20.08 16.82 20.12
CA PRO A 22 -18.66 16.87 19.81
C PRO A 22 -17.89 17.98 20.57
N ARG A 23 -18.56 18.78 21.41
CA ARG A 23 -17.90 19.74 22.33
C ARG A 23 -17.69 19.19 23.75
N SER A 24 -18.21 18.00 24.03
CA SER A 24 -18.05 17.33 25.32
C SER A 24 -16.58 17.01 25.62
N GLN A 25 -16.27 16.65 26.86
CA GLN A 25 -14.92 16.20 27.24
C GLN A 25 -14.51 14.95 26.45
N ILE A 26 -15.43 13.99 26.29
CA ILE A 26 -15.25 12.78 25.47
C ILE A 26 -14.96 13.15 24.01
N GLY A 27 -15.70 14.12 23.46
CA GLY A 27 -15.49 14.58 22.09
C GLY A 27 -14.10 15.18 21.85
N ARG A 28 -13.54 15.90 22.83
CA ARG A 28 -12.15 16.40 22.77
C ARG A 28 -11.11 15.29 22.83
N ILE A 29 -11.36 14.24 23.62
CA ILE A 29 -10.46 13.07 23.69
C ILE A 29 -10.45 12.34 22.35
N ILE A 30 -11.61 12.10 21.74
CA ILE A 30 -11.73 11.43 20.42
C ILE A 30 -11.09 12.26 19.31
N HIS A 31 -11.06 13.59 19.45
CA HIS A 31 -10.39 14.46 18.49
C HIS A 31 -8.86 14.25 18.43
N THR A 32 -8.26 13.61 19.45
CA THR A 32 -6.83 13.30 19.42
C THR A 32 -6.53 12.23 18.36
N PRO A 33 -5.45 12.37 17.59
CA PRO A 33 -5.13 11.49 16.45
C PRO A 33 -4.95 10.03 16.87
N PHE A 34 -4.38 9.80 18.06
CA PHE A 34 -4.18 8.47 18.62
C PHE A 34 -5.52 7.76 18.90
N MET A 35 -6.49 8.47 19.46
CA MET A 35 -7.82 7.92 19.71
C MET A 35 -8.57 7.67 18.40
N LYS A 36 -8.48 8.57 17.41
CA LYS A 36 -9.01 8.34 16.06
C LYS A 36 -8.45 7.04 15.48
N PHE A 37 -7.12 6.84 15.53
CA PHE A 37 -6.47 5.63 15.03
C PHE A 37 -7.02 4.35 15.70
N ILE A 38 -7.13 4.32 17.03
CA ILE A 38 -7.67 3.15 17.75
C ILE A 38 -9.13 2.90 17.38
N ILE A 39 -9.97 3.93 17.32
CA ILE A 39 -11.40 3.79 17.02
C ILE A 39 -11.62 3.31 15.58
N HIS A 40 -10.85 3.83 14.61
CA HIS A 40 -10.87 3.35 13.22
C HIS A 40 -10.39 1.90 13.12
N GLY A 41 -9.31 1.54 13.82
CA GLY A 41 -8.81 0.16 13.89
C GLY A 41 -9.81 -0.81 14.54
N ALA A 42 -10.46 -0.39 15.63
CA ALA A 42 -11.46 -1.19 16.34
C ALA A 42 -12.72 -1.41 15.49
N SER A 43 -13.21 -0.38 14.79
CA SER A 43 -14.31 -0.55 13.84
C SER A 43 -13.97 -1.56 12.74
N TYR A 44 -12.78 -1.44 12.14
CA TYR A 44 -12.34 -2.38 11.11
C TYR A 44 -12.23 -3.81 11.65
N PHE A 45 -11.71 -3.98 12.87
CA PHE A 45 -11.68 -5.28 13.53
C PHE A 45 -13.08 -5.85 13.78
N THR A 46 -14.05 -5.02 14.21
CA THR A 46 -15.44 -5.48 14.33
C THR A 46 -16.09 -5.83 13.01
N PHE A 47 -15.72 -5.17 11.91
CA PHE A 47 -16.16 -5.55 10.57
C PHE A 47 -15.64 -6.95 10.20
N LEU A 48 -14.38 -7.27 10.48
CA LEU A 48 -13.83 -8.62 10.27
C LEU A 48 -14.51 -9.68 11.14
N LEU A 49 -14.81 -9.37 12.40
CA LEU A 49 -15.59 -10.27 13.26
C LEU A 49 -17.01 -10.52 12.70
N LEU A 50 -17.66 -9.49 12.18
CA LEU A 50 -18.97 -9.60 11.53
C LEU A 50 -18.89 -10.47 10.27
N LEU A 51 -17.80 -10.36 9.48
CA LEU A 51 -17.55 -11.21 8.32
C LEU A 51 -17.34 -12.69 8.71
N ASN A 52 -16.64 -12.97 9.80
CA ASN A 52 -16.52 -14.34 10.32
C ASN A 52 -17.87 -14.88 10.75
N LEU A 53 -18.66 -14.09 11.48
CA LEU A 53 -20.00 -14.48 11.91
C LEU A 53 -20.88 -14.80 10.71
N TYR A 54 -20.83 -13.96 9.67
CA TYR A 54 -21.54 -14.17 8.41
C TYR A 54 -21.09 -15.47 7.72
N SER A 55 -19.79 -15.70 7.61
CA SER A 55 -19.25 -16.83 6.84
C SER A 55 -19.39 -18.18 7.57
N LEU A 56 -19.26 -18.20 8.90
CA LEU A 56 -19.24 -19.42 9.71
C LEU A 56 -20.63 -19.87 10.16
N VAL A 57 -21.48 -18.93 10.59
CA VAL A 57 -22.78 -19.29 11.19
C VAL A 57 -23.88 -19.16 10.15
N TYR A 58 -23.91 -18.04 9.45
CA TYR A 58 -25.08 -17.68 8.66
C TYR A 58 -25.13 -18.33 7.28
N ASN A 59 -23.97 -18.51 6.65
CA ASN A 59 -23.90 -19.16 5.34
C ASN A 59 -24.17 -20.68 5.40
N GLU A 60 -24.07 -21.30 6.59
CA GLU A 60 -24.35 -22.73 6.74
C GLU A 60 -25.83 -23.08 6.56
N ASP A 61 -26.73 -22.22 7.04
CA ASP A 61 -28.16 -22.51 7.09
C ASP A 61 -28.85 -22.42 5.71
N LYS A 62 -28.17 -21.88 4.68
CA LYS A 62 -28.78 -21.51 3.38
C LYS A 62 -28.12 -22.14 2.15
N LYS A 63 -27.45 -23.28 2.32
CA LYS A 63 -26.69 -23.95 1.24
C LYS A 63 -27.50 -24.27 -0.03
N ASN A 64 -28.82 -24.44 0.07
CA ASN A 64 -29.68 -24.94 -1.02
C ASN A 64 -30.69 -23.92 -1.57
N THR A 65 -30.63 -22.65 -1.16
CA THR A 65 -31.60 -21.62 -1.62
C THR A 65 -30.99 -20.75 -2.72
N MET A 66 -31.61 -20.71 -3.91
CA MET A 66 -31.20 -19.77 -4.96
C MET A 66 -31.63 -18.36 -4.57
N GLY A 67 -30.65 -17.45 -4.45
CA GLY A 67 -30.92 -16.03 -4.17
C GLY A 67 -31.55 -15.76 -2.79
N PRO A 68 -30.89 -16.19 -1.68
CA PRO A 68 -31.45 -16.00 -0.35
C PRO A 68 -31.74 -14.52 -0.07
N ALA A 69 -32.88 -14.25 0.58
CA ALA A 69 -33.24 -12.90 0.98
C ALA A 69 -32.17 -12.30 1.90
N LEU A 70 -31.89 -11.00 1.70
CA LEU A 70 -30.94 -10.26 2.53
C LEU A 70 -31.44 -10.22 3.97
N GLU A 71 -30.58 -10.61 4.89
CA GLU A 71 -30.90 -10.60 6.32
C GLU A 71 -30.27 -9.43 7.06
N ARG A 72 -30.60 -9.34 8.35
CA ARG A 72 -30.11 -8.29 9.25
C ARG A 72 -28.59 -8.16 9.20
N ILE A 73 -27.86 -9.27 9.11
CA ILE A 73 -26.38 -9.27 9.01
C ILE A 73 -25.91 -8.68 7.68
N ASP A 74 -26.57 -9.00 6.55
CA ASP A 74 -26.23 -8.40 5.25
C ASP A 74 -26.42 -6.89 5.28
N TYR A 75 -27.53 -6.40 5.85
CA TYR A 75 -27.76 -4.94 6.01
C TYR A 75 -26.70 -4.28 6.88
N LEU A 76 -26.25 -4.94 7.96
CA LEU A 76 -25.14 -4.45 8.77
C LEU A 76 -23.84 -4.40 7.96
N LEU A 77 -23.48 -5.46 7.24
CA LEU A 77 -22.29 -5.47 6.39
C LEU A 77 -22.33 -4.39 5.30
N ILE A 78 -23.48 -4.21 4.65
CA ILE A 78 -23.72 -3.15 3.65
C ILE A 78 -23.52 -1.77 4.26
N LEU A 79 -23.99 -1.56 5.50
CA LEU A 79 -23.79 -0.28 6.20
C LEU A 79 -22.29 0.04 6.40
N TRP A 80 -21.49 -0.95 6.80
CA TRP A 80 -20.03 -0.79 6.88
C TRP A 80 -19.40 -0.55 5.51
N LEU A 81 -19.83 -1.29 4.49
CA LEU A 81 -19.33 -1.16 3.13
C LEU A 81 -19.58 0.24 2.56
N ILE A 82 -20.80 0.78 2.69
CA ILE A 82 -21.12 2.14 2.26
C ILE A 82 -20.22 3.15 3.00
N GLY A 83 -19.98 2.93 4.29
CA GLY A 83 -19.06 3.76 5.07
C GLY A 83 -17.62 3.69 4.54
N MET A 84 -17.11 2.51 4.22
CA MET A 84 -15.77 2.35 3.64
C MET A 84 -15.66 2.98 2.25
N VAL A 85 -16.64 2.76 1.37
CA VAL A 85 -16.70 3.38 0.04
C VAL A 85 -16.75 4.90 0.14
N TRP A 86 -17.58 5.44 1.05
CA TRP A 86 -17.65 6.88 1.29
C TRP A 86 -16.34 7.48 1.78
N SER A 87 -15.60 6.72 2.61
CA SER A 87 -14.26 7.12 3.06
C SER A 87 -13.27 7.19 1.89
N ASP A 88 -13.30 6.21 1.00
CA ASP A 88 -12.42 6.18 -0.18
C ASP A 88 -12.79 7.29 -1.17
N VAL A 89 -14.08 7.55 -1.41
CA VAL A 89 -14.55 8.65 -2.26
C VAL A 89 -14.11 10.00 -1.71
N LYS A 90 -14.26 10.24 -0.41
CA LYS A 90 -13.76 11.48 0.23
C LYS A 90 -12.27 11.63 0.04
N ARG A 91 -11.52 10.55 0.20
CA ARG A 91 -10.07 10.58 0.07
C ARG A 91 -9.64 10.89 -1.35
N LEU A 92 -10.24 10.22 -2.33
CA LEU A 92 -10.02 10.48 -3.74
C LEU A 92 -10.33 11.94 -4.11
N TRP A 93 -11.37 12.52 -3.50
CA TRP A 93 -11.75 13.93 -3.72
C TRP A 93 -10.73 14.92 -3.13
N TYR A 94 -10.14 14.64 -1.97
CA TYR A 94 -9.21 15.56 -1.31
C TYR A 94 -7.77 15.43 -1.78
N ASP A 95 -7.30 14.19 -1.97
CA ASP A 95 -5.91 13.90 -2.34
C ASP A 95 -5.72 13.95 -3.88
N GLY A 96 -6.77 13.67 -4.66
CA GLY A 96 -6.69 13.53 -6.12
C GLY A 96 -6.39 12.09 -6.56
N LEU A 97 -6.56 11.81 -7.85
CA LEU A 97 -6.45 10.44 -8.40
C LEU A 97 -5.00 9.91 -8.38
N GLU A 98 -4.02 10.74 -8.73
CA GLU A 98 -2.61 10.35 -8.84
C GLU A 98 -2.04 9.95 -7.46
N ASP A 99 -2.13 10.85 -6.48
CA ASP A 99 -1.73 10.59 -5.10
C ASP A 99 -2.50 9.43 -4.46
N PHE A 100 -3.78 9.24 -4.84
CA PHE A 100 -4.58 8.12 -4.35
C PHE A 100 -4.05 6.78 -4.86
N LEU A 101 -3.72 6.69 -6.15
CA LEU A 101 -3.24 5.46 -6.78
C LEU A 101 -1.77 5.16 -6.46
N GLU A 102 -0.95 6.14 -6.11
CA GLU A 102 0.44 5.90 -5.71
C GLU A 102 0.54 5.07 -4.41
N GLU A 103 -0.44 5.22 -3.52
CA GLU A 103 -0.46 4.56 -2.22
C GLU A 103 -1.06 3.14 -2.31
N SER A 104 -0.23 2.11 -2.12
CA SER A 104 -0.64 0.68 -2.20
C SER A 104 -1.79 0.30 -1.24
N ARG A 105 -1.86 0.94 -0.06
CA ARG A 105 -2.98 0.75 0.87
C ARG A 105 -4.32 1.17 0.27
N ASN A 106 -4.33 2.27 -0.49
CA ASN A 106 -5.53 2.79 -1.12
C ASN A 106 -5.93 1.91 -2.31
N GLN A 107 -4.96 1.43 -3.09
CA GLN A 107 -5.20 0.45 -4.15
C GLN A 107 -5.87 -0.82 -3.60
N LEU A 108 -5.35 -1.42 -2.51
CA LEU A 108 -5.96 -2.60 -1.89
C LEU A 108 -7.38 -2.30 -1.41
N SER A 109 -7.59 -1.15 -0.75
CA SER A 109 -8.91 -0.75 -0.24
C SER A 109 -9.92 -0.57 -1.38
N PHE A 110 -9.50 0.03 -2.49
CA PHE A 110 -10.33 0.21 -3.69
C PHE A 110 -10.74 -1.13 -4.32
N VAL A 111 -9.78 -2.04 -4.53
CA VAL A 111 -10.06 -3.39 -5.09
C VAL A 111 -10.95 -4.19 -4.15
N MET A 112 -10.68 -4.17 -2.85
CA MET A 112 -11.50 -4.86 -1.87
C MET A 112 -12.94 -4.32 -1.86
N ASN A 113 -13.12 -3.00 -1.82
CA ASN A 113 -14.44 -2.36 -1.79
C ASN A 113 -15.23 -2.60 -3.09
N SER A 114 -14.56 -2.62 -4.25
CA SER A 114 -15.23 -2.91 -5.53
C SER A 114 -15.71 -4.35 -5.61
N LEU A 115 -14.95 -5.32 -5.11
CA LEU A 115 -15.35 -6.73 -5.02
C LEU A 115 -16.54 -6.93 -4.08
N TYR A 116 -16.54 -6.28 -2.91
CA TYR A 116 -17.70 -6.32 -2.02
C TYR A 116 -18.93 -5.68 -2.65
N LEU A 117 -18.79 -4.54 -3.35
CA LEU A 117 -19.89 -3.90 -4.04
C LEU A 117 -20.47 -4.81 -5.13
N ALA A 118 -19.61 -5.45 -5.93
CA ALA A 118 -20.02 -6.42 -6.94
C ALA A 118 -20.74 -7.63 -6.32
N THR A 119 -20.25 -8.14 -5.19
CA THR A 119 -20.88 -9.24 -4.45
C THR A 119 -22.32 -8.90 -4.05
N PHE A 120 -22.52 -7.77 -3.36
CA PHE A 120 -23.85 -7.40 -2.89
C PHE A 120 -24.79 -7.01 -4.04
N ALA A 121 -24.27 -6.40 -5.12
CA ALA A 121 -25.03 -6.17 -6.34
C ALA A 121 -25.53 -7.47 -6.97
N LEU A 122 -24.66 -8.48 -7.11
CA LEU A 122 -25.03 -9.79 -7.63
C LEU A 122 -26.02 -10.52 -6.71
N LYS A 123 -25.90 -10.41 -5.39
CA LYS A 123 -26.89 -10.96 -4.44
C LYS A 123 -28.27 -10.33 -4.61
N VAL A 124 -28.35 -9.01 -4.78
CA VAL A 124 -29.62 -8.32 -5.04
C VAL A 124 -30.21 -8.75 -6.39
N VAL A 125 -29.39 -8.87 -7.43
CA VAL A 125 -29.83 -9.37 -8.74
C VAL A 125 -30.32 -10.81 -8.65
N ALA A 126 -29.59 -11.67 -7.93
CA ALA A 126 -29.97 -13.07 -7.73
C ALA A 126 -31.30 -13.18 -6.98
N HIS A 127 -31.47 -12.40 -5.91
CA HIS A 127 -32.71 -12.38 -5.13
C HIS A 127 -33.92 -11.91 -5.94
N ASN A 128 -33.76 -10.93 -6.85
CA ASN A 128 -34.87 -10.43 -7.65
C ASN A 128 -35.28 -11.36 -8.82
N LYS A 129 -34.36 -12.20 -9.29
CA LYS A 129 -34.56 -13.01 -10.51
C LYS A 129 -34.84 -14.48 -10.21
N PHE A 130 -34.30 -15.01 -9.12
CA PHE A 130 -34.37 -16.43 -8.78
C PHE A 130 -35.05 -16.59 -7.43
N HIS A 131 -36.15 -17.34 -7.40
CA HIS A 131 -36.93 -17.63 -6.19
C HIS A 131 -37.13 -19.13 -5.96
N ASP A 132 -36.58 -19.97 -6.84
CA ASP A 132 -36.80 -21.41 -6.82
C ASP A 132 -35.85 -22.13 -5.85
N PHE A 133 -36.33 -23.24 -5.30
CA PHE A 133 -35.51 -24.13 -4.48
C PHE A 133 -34.97 -25.25 -5.38
N ALA A 134 -33.65 -25.30 -5.56
CA ALA A 134 -32.98 -26.42 -6.21
C ALA A 134 -31.68 -26.75 -5.47
N GLU A 135 -31.29 -28.02 -5.49
CA GLU A 135 -30.03 -28.44 -4.88
C GLU A 135 -28.85 -27.75 -5.58
N ARG A 136 -27.84 -27.35 -4.79
CA ARG A 136 -26.70 -26.55 -5.26
C ARG A 136 -25.92 -27.19 -6.42
N LYS A 137 -25.95 -28.53 -6.51
CA LYS A 137 -25.31 -29.31 -7.58
C LYS A 137 -25.95 -29.09 -8.96
N ASP A 138 -27.23 -28.73 -8.99
CA ASP A 138 -28.02 -28.58 -10.22
C ASP A 138 -27.99 -27.12 -10.72
N TRP A 139 -27.23 -26.25 -10.05
CA TRP A 139 -27.11 -24.84 -10.42
C TRP A 139 -26.18 -24.70 -11.63
N ASP A 140 -26.51 -23.76 -12.52
CA ASP A 140 -25.61 -23.40 -13.62
C ASP A 140 -24.26 -22.89 -13.07
N ALA A 141 -23.16 -23.23 -13.74
CA ALA A 141 -21.80 -22.92 -13.28
C ALA A 141 -21.57 -21.40 -13.11
N PHE A 142 -22.26 -20.57 -13.89
CA PHE A 142 -22.18 -19.12 -13.84
C PHE A 142 -23.36 -18.46 -13.10
N HIS A 143 -24.09 -19.24 -12.27
CA HIS A 143 -25.19 -18.71 -11.48
C HIS A 143 -24.71 -17.51 -10.62
N PRO A 144 -25.43 -16.37 -10.61
CA PRO A 144 -24.94 -15.13 -10.00
C PRO A 144 -24.64 -15.26 -8.50
N THR A 145 -25.35 -16.14 -7.78
CA THR A 145 -25.03 -16.44 -6.36
C THR A 145 -23.66 -17.09 -6.21
N LEU A 146 -23.27 -18.02 -7.09
CA LEU A 146 -21.95 -18.67 -7.03
C LEU A 146 -20.83 -17.68 -7.34
N VAL A 147 -21.03 -16.84 -8.36
CA VAL A 147 -20.09 -15.76 -8.69
C VAL A 147 -19.96 -14.78 -7.53
N ALA A 148 -21.09 -14.40 -6.90
CA ALA A 148 -21.08 -13.54 -5.72
C ALA A 148 -20.31 -14.16 -4.55
N GLU A 149 -20.51 -15.45 -4.26
CA GLU A 149 -19.76 -16.16 -3.22
C GLU A 149 -18.25 -16.22 -3.51
N GLY A 150 -17.86 -16.44 -4.77
CA GLY A 150 -16.46 -16.41 -5.19
C GLY A 150 -15.81 -15.04 -5.02
N LEU A 151 -16.48 -13.97 -5.47
CA LEU A 151 -16.02 -12.60 -5.27
C LEU A 151 -15.97 -12.23 -3.79
N PHE A 152 -16.95 -12.68 -2.99
CA PHE A 152 -16.99 -12.46 -1.54
C PHE A 152 -15.82 -13.12 -0.83
N ALA A 153 -15.49 -14.37 -1.20
CA ALA A 153 -14.35 -15.08 -0.63
C ALA A 153 -13.03 -14.35 -0.93
N PHE A 154 -12.86 -13.89 -2.18
CA PHE A 154 -11.67 -13.11 -2.55
C PHE A 154 -11.60 -11.77 -1.80
N ALA A 155 -12.73 -11.04 -1.69
CA ALA A 155 -12.82 -9.80 -0.93
C ALA A 155 -12.51 -10.02 0.57
N ASN A 156 -12.95 -11.13 1.16
CA ASN A 156 -12.65 -11.51 2.54
C ASN A 156 -11.14 -11.68 2.75
N VAL A 157 -10.46 -12.40 1.85
CA VAL A 157 -9.00 -12.56 1.91
C VAL A 157 -8.31 -11.19 1.87
N LEU A 158 -8.65 -10.33 0.90
CA LEU A 158 -8.07 -8.99 0.81
C LEU A 158 -8.34 -8.13 2.06
N SER A 159 -9.51 -8.30 2.69
CA SER A 159 -9.84 -7.59 3.92
C SER A 159 -8.96 -8.01 5.10
N TYR A 160 -8.58 -9.28 5.20
CA TYR A 160 -7.58 -9.71 6.18
C TYR A 160 -6.18 -9.21 5.83
N LEU A 161 -5.78 -9.28 4.55
CA LEU A 161 -4.49 -8.76 4.10
C LEU A 161 -4.32 -7.27 4.43
N ARG A 162 -5.40 -6.50 4.45
CA ARG A 162 -5.36 -5.09 4.86
C ARG A 162 -4.84 -4.88 6.28
N LEU A 163 -4.96 -5.86 7.20
CA LEU A 163 -4.39 -5.77 8.54
C LEU A 163 -2.86 -5.68 8.54
N PHE A 164 -2.18 -6.20 7.51
CA PHE A 164 -0.73 -6.05 7.38
C PHE A 164 -0.29 -4.59 7.36
N PHE A 165 -1.12 -3.67 6.82
CA PHE A 165 -0.80 -2.25 6.83
C PHE A 165 -0.80 -1.64 8.24
N MET A 166 -1.45 -2.25 9.23
CA MET A 166 -1.38 -1.81 10.63
C MET A 166 -0.02 -2.13 11.28
N TYR A 167 0.77 -3.04 10.70
CA TYR A 167 2.11 -3.35 11.20
C TYR A 167 3.08 -2.17 11.06
N THR A 168 2.81 -1.22 10.13
CA THR A 168 3.55 0.06 10.00
C THR A 168 3.65 0.84 11.31
N THR A 169 2.69 0.70 12.22
CA THR A 169 2.66 1.39 13.50
C THR A 169 3.67 0.78 14.50
N SER A 170 4.03 -0.50 14.35
CA SER A 170 5.00 -1.18 15.19
C SER A 170 6.43 -0.80 14.83
N SER A 171 7.28 -0.60 15.84
CA SER A 171 8.71 -0.34 15.62
C SER A 171 9.51 -1.57 15.20
N ILE A 172 8.95 -2.77 15.39
CA ILE A 172 9.63 -4.03 15.06
C ILE A 172 9.13 -4.54 13.70
N LEU A 173 7.81 -4.58 13.51
CA LEU A 173 7.21 -5.14 12.29
C LEU A 173 7.09 -4.12 11.15
N GLY A 174 7.09 -2.81 11.47
CA GLY A 174 6.91 -1.74 10.49
C GLY A 174 8.04 -1.67 9.46
N PRO A 175 9.33 -1.58 9.88
CA PRO A 175 10.48 -1.67 8.99
C PRO A 175 10.36 -2.85 8.01
N LEU A 176 10.19 -4.06 8.55
CA LEU A 176 10.11 -5.30 7.77
C LEU A 176 8.98 -5.27 6.74
N GLN A 177 7.82 -4.73 7.10
CA GLN A 177 6.66 -4.64 6.22
C GLN A 177 6.87 -3.63 5.08
N ILE A 178 7.54 -2.51 5.32
CA ILE A 178 7.89 -1.53 4.28
C ILE A 178 8.92 -2.13 3.31
N SER A 179 9.96 -2.79 3.84
CA SER A 179 10.95 -3.50 3.05
C SER A 179 10.31 -4.57 2.14
N MET A 180 9.35 -5.34 2.67
CA MET A 180 8.59 -6.33 1.91
C MET A 180 7.77 -5.68 0.77
N GLY A 181 7.12 -4.55 1.03
CA GLY A 181 6.34 -3.83 0.03
C GLY A 181 7.17 -3.34 -1.16
N GLN A 182 8.39 -2.86 -0.90
CA GLN A 182 9.30 -2.42 -1.96
C GLN A 182 9.89 -3.61 -2.74
N MET A 183 10.26 -4.70 -2.05
CA MET A 183 10.72 -5.92 -2.71
C MET A 183 9.68 -6.51 -3.68
N LEU A 184 8.38 -6.34 -3.38
CA LEU A 184 7.29 -6.78 -4.28
C LEU A 184 7.31 -6.07 -5.65
N GLN A 185 7.78 -4.82 -5.72
CA GLN A 185 7.91 -4.11 -7.00
C GLN A 185 9.00 -4.73 -7.88
N ASP A 186 10.11 -5.15 -7.28
CA ASP A 186 11.18 -5.87 -7.98
C ASP A 186 10.75 -7.30 -8.34
N PHE A 187 10.00 -7.97 -7.46
CA PHE A 187 9.36 -9.25 -7.75
C PHE A 187 8.44 -9.17 -8.97
N GLY A 188 7.68 -8.08 -9.13
CA GLY A 188 6.80 -7.88 -10.29
C GLY A 188 7.55 -7.88 -11.62
N LYS A 189 8.75 -7.28 -11.69
CA LYS A 189 9.61 -7.30 -12.90
C LYS A 189 10.03 -8.72 -13.24
N PHE A 190 10.37 -9.51 -12.22
CA PHE A 190 10.72 -10.93 -12.39
C PHE A 190 9.52 -11.78 -12.81
N LEU A 191 8.34 -11.54 -12.22
CA LEU A 191 7.10 -12.21 -12.59
C LEU A 191 6.79 -12.06 -14.08
N GLY A 192 7.08 -10.90 -14.67
CA GLY A 192 6.96 -10.68 -16.12
C GLY A 192 7.84 -11.65 -16.95
N MET A 193 9.11 -11.83 -16.56
CA MET A 193 9.99 -12.81 -17.22
C MET A 193 9.48 -14.24 -17.05
N PHE A 194 8.97 -14.57 -15.86
CA PHE A 194 8.38 -15.87 -15.59
C PHE A 194 7.14 -16.14 -16.46
N LEU A 195 6.23 -15.17 -16.59
CA LEU A 195 5.02 -15.32 -17.42
C LEU A 195 5.35 -15.53 -18.90
N LEU A 196 6.41 -14.91 -19.42
CA LEU A 196 6.89 -15.14 -20.80
C LEU A 196 7.32 -16.59 -21.01
N VAL A 197 8.05 -17.16 -20.04
CA VAL A 197 8.44 -18.58 -20.07
C VAL A 197 7.19 -19.47 -19.93
N LEU A 198 6.29 -19.17 -18.98
CA LEU A 198 5.06 -19.94 -18.81
C LEU A 198 4.25 -20.01 -20.11
N PHE A 199 4.03 -18.88 -20.78
CA PHE A 199 3.27 -18.85 -22.03
C PHE A 199 3.98 -19.55 -23.19
N SER A 200 5.30 -19.44 -23.34
CA SER A 200 6.02 -20.12 -24.43
C SER A 200 5.93 -21.64 -24.30
N PHE A 201 6.10 -22.18 -23.10
CA PHE A 201 5.96 -23.61 -22.82
C PHE A 201 4.50 -24.07 -22.88
N THR A 202 3.54 -23.23 -22.48
CA THR A 202 2.10 -23.51 -22.60
C THR A 202 1.71 -23.73 -24.06
N ILE A 203 2.12 -22.82 -24.94
CA ILE A 203 1.85 -22.93 -26.38
C ILE A 203 2.50 -24.21 -26.96
N GLY A 204 3.75 -24.50 -26.58
CA GLY A 204 4.47 -25.68 -27.05
C GLY A 204 3.79 -27.00 -26.65
N LEU A 205 3.31 -27.11 -25.41
CA LEU A 205 2.61 -28.31 -24.94
C LEU A 205 1.19 -28.42 -25.50
N THR A 206 0.46 -27.30 -25.57
CA THR A 206 -0.87 -27.31 -26.20
C THR A 206 -0.76 -27.77 -27.64
N GLN A 207 0.18 -27.26 -28.43
CA GLN A 207 0.38 -27.71 -29.81
C GLN A 207 0.77 -29.20 -29.93
N LEU A 208 1.53 -29.73 -28.96
CA LEU A 208 1.92 -31.14 -28.95
C LEU A 208 0.75 -32.08 -28.64
N TYR A 209 -0.18 -31.67 -27.78
CA TYR A 209 -1.31 -32.50 -27.31
C TYR A 209 -2.68 -32.15 -27.93
N ASP A 210 -2.78 -31.06 -28.70
CA ASP A 210 -4.00 -30.58 -29.38
C ASP A 210 -4.66 -31.68 -30.25
N LYS A 211 -3.85 -32.47 -30.97
CA LYS A 211 -4.35 -33.48 -31.92
C LYS A 211 -4.63 -34.85 -31.32
N GLY A 212 -4.22 -35.09 -30.07
CA GLY A 212 -4.39 -36.37 -29.37
C GLY A 212 -5.75 -36.54 -28.68
N PHE A 213 -6.59 -35.50 -28.69
CA PHE A 213 -7.89 -35.54 -28.05
C PHE A 213 -8.90 -36.30 -28.90
N SER A 214 -9.19 -37.54 -28.50
CA SER A 214 -10.32 -38.31 -29.05
C SER A 214 -11.47 -38.25 -28.05
N VAL A 215 -12.66 -37.86 -28.53
CA VAL A 215 -13.90 -37.76 -27.74
C VAL A 215 -14.44 -39.16 -27.49
N HIS A 216 -13.71 -39.98 -26.73
CA HIS A 216 -14.12 -41.32 -26.37
C HIS A 216 -14.12 -41.47 -24.86
N GLU A 217 -15.27 -41.06 -24.31
CA GLU A 217 -15.90 -41.39 -23.02
C GLU A 217 -16.38 -40.10 -22.35
N GLU A 218 -17.69 -40.00 -22.12
CA GLU A 218 -18.27 -39.07 -21.17
C GLU A 218 -17.65 -39.36 -19.80
N LYS A 219 -16.56 -38.68 -19.47
CA LYS A 219 -15.97 -38.70 -18.14
C LYS A 219 -16.56 -37.53 -17.36
N ASP A 220 -17.13 -37.83 -16.20
CA ASP A 220 -17.78 -36.86 -15.29
C ASP A 220 -16.83 -35.76 -14.78
N CYS A 221 -15.51 -35.91 -14.97
CA CYS A 221 -14.51 -34.93 -14.55
C CYS A 221 -13.38 -34.83 -15.59
N ALA A 222 -13.10 -33.62 -16.05
CA ALA A 222 -11.98 -33.32 -16.96
C ALA A 222 -11.07 -32.23 -16.37
N GLY A 223 -9.75 -32.42 -16.50
CA GLY A 223 -8.72 -31.46 -16.10
C GLY A 223 -7.89 -31.88 -14.88
N ILE A 224 -7.04 -30.96 -14.41
CA ILE A 224 -6.01 -31.28 -13.41
C ILE A 224 -6.52 -31.52 -11.99
N PHE A 225 -7.76 -31.09 -11.73
CA PHE A 225 -8.41 -31.16 -10.42
C PHE A 225 -9.16 -32.48 -10.19
N CYS A 226 -9.15 -33.38 -11.18
CA CYS A 226 -9.75 -34.71 -11.07
C CYS A 226 -8.82 -35.69 -10.34
N GLU A 227 -9.41 -36.66 -9.63
CA GLU A 227 -8.67 -37.70 -8.91
C GLU A 227 -7.81 -38.56 -9.87
N GLN A 228 -8.35 -38.85 -11.06
CA GLN A 228 -7.59 -39.46 -12.16
C GLN A 228 -7.13 -38.38 -13.13
N GLN A 229 -5.84 -38.02 -13.03
CA GLN A 229 -5.23 -37.05 -13.93
C GLN A 229 -4.90 -37.71 -15.28
N ASN A 230 -5.50 -37.19 -16.35
CA ASN A 230 -5.27 -37.65 -17.73
C ASN A 230 -4.57 -36.57 -18.57
N ASN A 231 -3.96 -37.01 -19.68
CA ASN A 231 -3.29 -36.18 -20.67
C ASN A 231 -4.21 -35.13 -21.33
N ASP A 232 -5.54 -35.31 -21.22
CA ASP A 232 -6.56 -34.38 -21.73
C ASP A 232 -6.45 -32.97 -21.15
N THR A 233 -5.75 -32.82 -20.02
CA THR A 233 -5.46 -31.51 -19.41
C THR A 233 -4.68 -30.58 -20.35
N PHE A 234 -3.84 -31.14 -21.24
CA PHE A 234 -2.95 -30.37 -22.11
C PHE A 234 -3.57 -29.94 -23.45
N HIS A 235 -4.78 -30.39 -23.78
CA HIS A 235 -5.47 -30.01 -25.02
C HIS A 235 -5.88 -28.52 -25.02
N SER A 236 -6.24 -27.96 -23.85
CA SER A 236 -6.65 -26.55 -23.78
C SER A 236 -5.52 -25.65 -23.31
N PHE A 237 -5.38 -24.46 -23.90
CA PHE A 237 -4.38 -23.47 -23.48
C PHE A 237 -4.51 -23.10 -21.99
N ILE A 238 -5.75 -22.89 -21.52
CA ILE A 238 -6.02 -22.53 -20.12
C ILE A 238 -5.68 -23.69 -19.18
N GLY A 239 -6.06 -24.92 -19.54
CA GLY A 239 -5.73 -26.13 -18.78
C GLY A 239 -4.22 -26.35 -18.67
N THR A 240 -3.49 -26.24 -19.78
CA THR A 240 -2.02 -26.32 -19.81
C THR A 240 -1.37 -25.23 -18.97
N CYS A 241 -1.85 -23.99 -19.04
CA CYS A 241 -1.33 -22.88 -18.23
C CYS A 241 -1.47 -23.16 -16.73
N PHE A 242 -2.66 -23.62 -16.30
CA PHE A 242 -2.89 -24.04 -14.91
C PHE A 242 -2.00 -25.22 -14.53
N ALA A 243 -1.80 -26.19 -15.42
CA ALA A 243 -0.95 -27.35 -15.17
C ALA A 243 0.50 -26.96 -14.90
N LEU A 244 1.07 -26.15 -15.80
CA LEU A 244 2.44 -25.67 -15.67
C LEU A 244 2.63 -24.78 -14.43
N PHE A 245 1.63 -23.98 -14.06
CA PHE A 245 1.67 -23.19 -12.83
C PHE A 245 1.74 -24.08 -11.59
N TRP A 246 0.88 -25.10 -11.48
CA TRP A 246 0.87 -26.00 -10.33
C TRP A 246 2.09 -26.94 -10.25
N TYR A 247 2.77 -27.23 -11.37
CA TYR A 247 4.03 -27.97 -11.36
C TYR A 247 5.15 -27.27 -10.58
N ILE A 248 5.16 -25.94 -10.50
CA ILE A 248 6.18 -25.18 -9.76
C ILE A 248 6.16 -25.53 -8.27
N PHE A 249 4.97 -25.69 -7.71
CA PHE A 249 4.77 -26.00 -6.30
C PHE A 249 4.91 -27.49 -5.99
N SER A 250 5.25 -28.31 -7.00
CA SER A 250 5.35 -29.76 -6.88
C SER A 250 4.07 -30.45 -6.37
N LEU A 251 2.92 -29.76 -6.45
CA LEU A 251 1.60 -30.25 -6.04
C LEU A 251 0.99 -31.19 -7.08
N ALA A 252 1.28 -30.93 -8.35
CA ALA A 252 1.11 -31.95 -9.36
C ALA A 252 2.29 -32.92 -9.21
N HIS A 253 2.06 -33.99 -8.43
CA HIS A 253 2.97 -35.13 -8.41
C HIS A 253 3.38 -35.45 -9.84
N VAL A 254 4.62 -35.88 -9.99
CA VAL A 254 5.24 -36.47 -11.20
C VAL A 254 4.42 -37.64 -11.80
N ALA A 255 3.20 -37.90 -11.29
CA ALA A 255 2.23 -38.88 -11.77
C ALA A 255 1.74 -38.63 -13.21
N ILE A 256 1.82 -37.41 -13.74
CA ILE A 256 1.46 -37.16 -15.15
C ILE A 256 2.62 -37.52 -16.12
N PHE A 257 3.83 -37.79 -15.63
CA PHE A 257 5.00 -38.09 -16.49
C PHE A 257 5.61 -39.49 -16.32
N VAL A 258 4.74 -40.48 -16.12
CA VAL A 258 4.90 -41.75 -16.85
C VAL A 258 3.59 -42.00 -17.59
N THR A 259 3.34 -41.14 -18.57
CA THR A 259 2.47 -41.39 -19.72
C THR A 259 2.46 -42.88 -20.05
N ARG A 260 1.28 -43.52 -19.91
CA ARG A 260 1.09 -44.93 -20.27
C ARG A 260 1.66 -45.17 -21.66
N PHE A 261 2.63 -46.08 -21.77
CA PHE A 261 3.14 -46.56 -23.04
C PHE A 261 2.04 -47.33 -23.77
N ASN A 262 1.22 -46.64 -24.55
CA ASN A 262 0.57 -47.27 -25.69
C ASN A 262 1.56 -47.22 -26.85
N TYR A 263 1.91 -48.39 -27.37
CA TYR A 263 2.95 -48.62 -28.39
C TYR A 263 2.84 -47.78 -29.68
N GLY A 264 1.77 -47.01 -29.88
CA GLY A 264 1.57 -46.13 -31.04
C GLY A 264 2.09 -44.69 -30.89
N GLU A 265 2.34 -44.19 -29.67
CA GLU A 265 2.59 -42.75 -29.41
C GLU A 265 3.89 -42.48 -28.62
N GLU A 266 4.88 -43.38 -28.69
CA GLU A 266 6.12 -43.27 -27.92
C GLU A 266 6.88 -41.95 -28.15
N LEU A 267 6.93 -41.46 -29.39
CA LEU A 267 7.64 -40.22 -29.73
C LEU A 267 6.98 -38.99 -29.10
N GLN A 268 5.66 -38.86 -29.18
CA GLN A 268 4.92 -37.71 -28.66
C GLN A 268 5.02 -37.65 -27.13
N SER A 269 4.86 -38.80 -26.49
CA SER A 269 5.04 -38.98 -25.04
C SER A 269 6.45 -38.59 -24.58
N PHE A 270 7.48 -39.05 -25.30
CA PHE A 270 8.87 -38.70 -25.02
C PHE A 270 9.14 -37.20 -25.18
N VAL A 271 8.70 -36.60 -26.29
CA VAL A 271 8.87 -35.16 -26.54
C VAL A 271 8.17 -34.32 -25.47
N GLY A 272 6.96 -34.70 -25.05
CA GLY A 272 6.25 -34.02 -23.96
C GLY A 272 7.00 -34.10 -22.64
N ALA A 273 7.57 -35.25 -22.32
CA ALA A 273 8.40 -35.44 -21.12
C ALA A 273 9.66 -34.57 -21.15
N VAL A 274 10.28 -34.43 -22.31
CA VAL A 274 11.44 -33.54 -22.49
C VAL A 274 11.04 -32.07 -22.33
N ILE A 275 9.90 -31.63 -22.89
CA ILE A 275 9.43 -30.24 -22.76
C ILE A 275 9.09 -29.90 -21.31
N VAL A 276 8.40 -30.77 -20.58
CA VAL A 276 8.11 -30.53 -19.16
C VAL A 276 9.36 -30.67 -18.28
N GLY A 277 10.26 -31.60 -18.60
CA GLY A 277 11.55 -31.71 -17.92
C GLY A 277 12.39 -30.44 -18.07
N THR A 278 12.48 -29.90 -19.29
CA THR A 278 13.18 -28.63 -19.55
C THR A 278 12.49 -27.44 -18.89
N TYR A 279 11.16 -27.37 -18.90
CA TYR A 279 10.39 -26.38 -18.15
C TYR A 279 10.75 -26.39 -16.66
N ASN A 280 10.77 -27.57 -16.02
CA ASN A 280 11.10 -27.69 -14.61
C ASN A 280 12.55 -27.26 -14.31
N VAL A 281 13.51 -27.60 -15.16
CA VAL A 281 14.90 -27.11 -15.01
C VAL A 281 14.96 -25.58 -15.12
N VAL A 282 14.31 -25.00 -16.12
CA VAL A 282 14.32 -23.54 -16.32
C VAL A 282 13.59 -22.81 -15.19
N VAL A 283 12.40 -23.24 -14.80
CA VAL A 283 11.56 -22.52 -13.82
C VAL A 283 11.96 -22.83 -12.38
N VAL A 284 12.02 -24.11 -12.01
CA VAL A 284 12.24 -24.53 -10.62
C VAL A 284 13.72 -24.39 -10.23
N ILE A 285 14.66 -24.72 -11.12
CA ILE A 285 16.09 -24.63 -10.80
C ILE A 285 16.61 -23.23 -11.10
N VAL A 286 16.52 -22.77 -12.36
CA VAL A 286 17.19 -21.52 -12.77
C VAL A 286 16.44 -20.30 -12.25
N LEU A 287 15.18 -20.13 -12.65
CA LEU A 287 14.40 -18.93 -12.32
C LEU A 287 14.17 -18.78 -10.81
N THR A 288 13.82 -19.85 -10.09
CA THR A 288 13.62 -19.75 -8.63
C THR A 288 14.91 -19.37 -7.90
N LYS A 289 16.07 -19.88 -8.30
CA LYS A 289 17.36 -19.49 -7.69
C LYS A 289 17.74 -18.05 -8.01
N LEU A 290 17.48 -17.60 -9.24
CA LEU A 290 17.67 -16.19 -9.61
C LEU A 290 16.72 -15.28 -8.83
N LEU A 291 15.48 -15.68 -8.61
CA LEU A 291 14.51 -14.92 -7.82
C LEU A 291 14.99 -14.74 -6.37
N VAL A 292 15.44 -15.82 -5.72
CA VAL A 292 15.98 -15.76 -4.36
C VAL A 292 17.20 -14.83 -4.30
N ALA A 293 18.11 -14.92 -5.28
CA ALA A 293 19.28 -14.05 -5.34
C ALA A 293 18.91 -12.57 -5.53
N MET A 294 17.93 -12.27 -6.39
CA MET A 294 17.47 -10.90 -6.61
C MET A 294 16.74 -10.33 -5.39
N LEU A 295 15.86 -11.11 -4.75
CA LEU A 295 15.19 -10.69 -3.52
C LEU A 295 16.19 -10.42 -2.40
N HIS A 296 17.22 -11.26 -2.25
CA HIS A 296 18.27 -11.03 -1.27
C HIS A 296 19.06 -9.73 -1.56
N LYS A 297 19.44 -9.49 -2.81
CA LYS A 297 20.12 -8.25 -3.21
C LYS A 297 19.24 -7.01 -2.98
N SER A 298 17.97 -7.07 -3.35
CA SER A 298 17.01 -5.98 -3.14
C SER A 298 16.84 -5.68 -1.65
N PHE A 299 16.67 -6.72 -0.82
CA PHE A 299 16.59 -6.59 0.65
C PHE A 299 17.81 -5.86 1.23
N GLN A 300 19.03 -6.22 0.85
CA GLN A 300 20.25 -5.58 1.36
C GLN A 300 20.35 -4.10 0.97
N LEU A 301 19.89 -3.71 -0.23
CA LEU A 301 19.89 -2.31 -0.67
C LEU A 301 18.88 -1.47 0.13
N ILE A 302 17.69 -2.03 0.37
CA ILE A 302 16.60 -1.36 1.08
C ILE A 302 16.89 -1.24 2.58
N ALA A 303 17.48 -2.28 3.19
CA ALA A 303 17.78 -2.33 4.63
C ALA A 303 18.62 -1.13 5.13
N ASN A 304 19.50 -0.56 4.29
CA ASN A 304 20.33 0.58 4.66
C ASN A 304 19.54 1.88 4.94
N HIS A 305 18.33 2.01 4.38
CA HIS A 305 17.48 3.21 4.51
C HIS A 305 16.13 2.92 5.16
N GLU A 306 15.88 1.66 5.51
CA GLU A 306 14.61 1.13 6.02
C GLU A 306 14.05 1.98 7.17
N ASP A 307 14.90 2.41 8.08
CA ASP A 307 14.54 3.18 9.26
C ASP A 307 13.97 4.57 8.91
N LYS A 308 14.52 5.22 7.87
CA LYS A 308 14.06 6.52 7.37
C LYS A 308 12.74 6.38 6.62
N GLU A 309 12.64 5.38 5.75
CA GLU A 309 11.45 5.12 4.96
C GLU A 309 10.27 4.69 5.83
N TRP A 310 10.50 3.82 6.81
CA TRP A 310 9.50 3.44 7.79
C TRP A 310 9.02 4.64 8.60
N LYS A 311 9.93 5.50 9.10
CA LYS A 311 9.54 6.72 9.83
C LYS A 311 8.75 7.68 8.95
N PHE A 312 9.09 7.79 7.66
CA PHE A 312 8.35 8.58 6.69
C PHE A 312 6.94 8.03 6.45
N ALA A 313 6.81 6.73 6.16
CA ALA A 313 5.52 6.05 5.98
C ALA A 313 4.64 6.17 7.24
N ARG A 314 5.24 5.98 8.42
CA ARG A 314 4.57 6.15 9.72
C ARG A 314 4.11 7.59 9.93
N ALA A 315 4.92 8.58 9.57
CA ALA A 315 4.52 9.99 9.64
C ALA A 315 3.35 10.30 8.70
N LYS A 316 3.36 9.78 7.46
CA LYS A 316 2.25 9.90 6.50
C LYS A 316 0.97 9.26 7.04
N LEU A 317 1.06 8.10 7.69
CA LEU A 317 -0.05 7.46 8.39
C LEU A 317 -0.63 8.38 9.47
N TRP A 318 0.20 8.91 10.38
CA TRP A 318 -0.28 9.82 11.44
C TRP A 318 -0.88 11.11 10.89
N LEU A 319 -0.31 11.66 9.82
CA LEU A 319 -0.82 12.87 9.16
C LEU A 319 -2.27 12.70 8.70
N SER A 320 -2.64 11.50 8.21
CA SER A 320 -4.02 11.21 7.83
C SER A 320 -5.03 11.26 8.99
N TYR A 321 -4.58 11.14 10.24
CA TYR A 321 -5.43 11.25 11.44
C TYR A 321 -5.37 12.64 12.10
N PHE A 322 -4.36 13.45 11.80
CA PHE A 322 -4.30 14.85 12.26
C PHE A 322 -5.36 15.72 11.58
N ASP A 323 -5.66 15.44 10.31
CA ASP A 323 -6.70 16.16 9.57
C ASP A 323 -8.10 15.92 10.18
N ASP A 324 -8.90 16.98 10.24
CA ASP A 324 -10.27 16.95 10.77
C ASP A 324 -11.31 16.37 9.79
N LYS A 325 -10.86 15.87 8.64
CA LYS A 325 -11.71 15.45 7.51
C LYS A 325 -12.40 14.10 7.72
N CYS A 326 -11.82 13.20 8.53
CA CYS A 326 -12.29 11.82 8.74
C CYS A 326 -12.31 11.42 10.22
N THR A 327 -12.99 12.20 11.06
CA THR A 327 -13.00 11.99 12.52
C THR A 327 -13.80 10.76 12.96
N GLN A 328 -14.76 10.28 12.16
CA GLN A 328 -15.61 9.14 12.50
C GLN A 328 -15.25 7.90 11.66
N PRO A 329 -15.22 6.70 12.27
CA PRO A 329 -15.04 5.46 11.55
C PRO A 329 -16.30 5.05 10.77
N PRO A 330 -16.18 4.22 9.72
CA PRO A 330 -17.30 3.41 9.23
C PRO A 330 -17.92 2.63 10.41
N PRO A 331 -19.23 2.41 10.49
CA PRO A 331 -20.29 2.89 9.60
C PRO A 331 -20.77 4.33 9.90
N PHE A 332 -20.37 4.90 11.05
CA PHE A 332 -20.92 6.17 11.52
C PHE A 332 -20.51 7.38 10.66
N ASN A 333 -19.51 7.25 9.81
CA ASN A 333 -19.01 8.30 8.92
C ASN A 333 -19.99 8.75 7.82
N ILE A 334 -21.07 8.00 7.58
CA ILE A 334 -22.15 8.37 6.64
C ILE A 334 -23.02 9.48 7.24
N LEU A 335 -23.20 9.48 8.56
CA LEU A 335 -24.09 10.41 9.23
C LEU A 335 -23.42 11.81 9.31
N PRO A 336 -23.96 12.84 8.65
CA PRO A 336 -23.42 14.18 8.78
C PRO A 336 -23.57 14.65 10.23
N ALA A 337 -22.50 15.17 10.81
CA ALA A 337 -22.56 15.72 12.16
C ALA A 337 -23.61 16.84 12.23
N PRO A 338 -24.44 16.90 13.29
CA PRO A 338 -25.47 17.96 13.45
C PRO A 338 -24.89 19.38 13.35
N LYS A 339 -23.62 19.55 13.74
CA LYS A 339 -22.89 20.82 13.60
C LYS A 339 -22.74 21.25 12.14
N THR A 340 -22.49 20.32 11.22
CA THR A 340 -22.28 20.62 9.79
C THR A 340 -23.57 21.14 9.17
N ILE A 341 -24.71 20.57 9.56
CA ILE A 341 -26.04 21.03 9.14
C ILE A 341 -26.30 22.46 9.66
N CYS A 342 -26.05 22.71 10.95
CA CYS A 342 -26.12 24.07 11.52
C CYS A 342 -25.15 25.05 10.85
N TYR A 343 -23.95 24.61 10.48
CA TYR A 343 -22.98 25.45 9.75
C TYR A 343 -23.44 25.76 8.34
N ILE A 344 -24.02 24.80 7.61
CA ILE A 344 -24.59 25.02 6.26
C ILE A 344 -25.73 26.03 6.35
N PHE A 345 -26.62 25.88 7.33
CA PHE A 345 -27.73 26.81 7.54
C PHE A 345 -27.24 28.22 7.89
N ASN A 346 -26.25 28.33 8.78
CA ASN A 346 -25.61 29.60 9.12
C ASN A 346 -24.80 30.20 7.96
N SER A 347 -24.19 29.37 7.12
CA SER A 347 -23.47 29.82 5.92
C SER A 347 -24.43 30.31 4.85
N LEU A 348 -25.60 29.68 4.67
CA LEU A 348 -26.67 30.20 3.83
C LEU A 348 -27.17 31.55 4.35
N SER A 349 -27.45 31.64 5.66
CA SER A 349 -27.85 32.90 6.29
C SER A 349 -26.80 34.00 6.13
N LYS A 350 -25.51 33.66 6.31
CA LYS A 350 -24.40 34.58 6.09
C LYS A 350 -24.25 34.99 4.63
N TRP A 351 -24.43 34.06 3.69
CA TRP A 351 -24.39 34.33 2.26
C TRP A 351 -25.49 35.32 1.86
N ILE A 352 -26.72 35.12 2.34
CA ILE A 352 -27.83 36.06 2.16
C ILE A 352 -27.50 37.42 2.78
N SER A 353 -26.96 37.46 4.01
CA SER A 353 -26.56 38.70 4.69
C SER A 353 -25.34 39.40 4.07
N SER A 354 -24.56 38.70 3.23
CA SER A 354 -23.38 39.25 2.56
C SER A 354 -23.74 40.20 1.42
N HIS A 355 -24.99 40.13 0.94
CA HIS A 355 -25.55 41.07 -0.02
C HIS A 355 -25.95 42.42 0.61
N THR A 356 -26.05 42.49 1.95
CA THR A 356 -26.35 43.71 2.70
C THR A 356 -25.09 44.58 2.88
N SER A 357 -25.25 45.92 2.94
CA SER A 357 -24.15 46.88 3.11
C SER A 357 -23.28 46.60 4.35
N SER A 358 -23.89 46.21 5.47
CA SER A 358 -23.20 45.84 6.71
C SER A 358 -22.34 44.56 6.58
N GLY A 359 -22.81 43.57 5.79
CA GLY A 359 -22.07 42.34 5.50
C GLY A 359 -20.81 42.58 4.68
N LYS A 360 -20.86 43.53 3.73
CA LYS A 360 -19.70 43.94 2.92
C LYS A 360 -18.59 44.56 3.77
N VAL A 361 -18.92 45.47 4.69
CA VAL A 361 -17.96 46.11 5.60
C VAL A 361 -17.30 45.08 6.53
N LYS A 362 -18.08 44.16 7.09
CA LYS A 362 -17.56 43.11 7.98
C LYS A 362 -16.59 42.16 7.26
N ARG A 363 -16.89 41.79 6.02
CA ARG A 363 -16.00 40.97 5.16
C ARG A 363 -14.69 41.70 4.84
N GLN A 364 -14.75 43.01 4.56
CA GLN A 364 -13.58 43.81 4.24
C GLN A 364 -12.63 43.94 5.46
N ASN A 365 -13.19 44.13 6.66
CA ASN A 365 -12.41 44.14 7.90
C ASN A 365 -11.74 42.79 8.18
N SER A 366 -12.47 41.66 8.03
CA SER A 366 -11.87 40.33 8.20
C SER A 366 -10.77 40.02 7.18
N LEU A 367 -10.92 40.51 5.95
CA LEU A 367 -9.88 40.36 4.91
C LEU A 367 -8.63 41.20 5.22
N LYS A 368 -8.80 42.37 5.86
CA LYS A 368 -7.68 43.21 6.30
C LYS A 368 -6.93 42.56 7.46
N GLU A 369 -7.66 42.01 8.44
CA GLU A 369 -7.08 41.28 9.57
C GLU A 369 -6.33 40.02 9.11
N TRP A 370 -6.93 39.23 8.22
CA TRP A 370 -6.26 38.05 7.63
C TRP A 370 -4.98 38.43 6.87
N ARG A 371 -5.00 39.54 6.10
CA ARG A 371 -3.79 40.05 5.43
C ARG A 371 -2.70 40.42 6.41
N ASN A 372 -3.03 41.13 7.49
CA ASN A 372 -2.06 41.50 8.51
C ASN A 372 -1.47 40.27 9.21
N LEU A 373 -2.30 39.27 9.53
CA LEU A 373 -1.83 38.01 10.14
C LEU A 373 -0.93 37.22 9.19
N LYS A 374 -1.30 37.14 7.90
CA LYS A 374 -0.49 36.49 6.87
C LYS A 374 0.87 37.18 6.74
N GLN A 375 0.88 38.51 6.66
CA GLN A 375 2.12 39.28 6.57
C GLN A 375 3.02 39.03 7.79
N LYS A 376 2.48 39.10 9.01
CA LYS A 376 3.26 38.85 10.23
C LYS A 376 3.84 37.43 10.28
N ARG A 377 3.07 36.44 9.80
CA ARG A 377 3.54 35.05 9.68
C ARG A 377 4.67 34.93 8.65
N ASP A 378 4.52 35.57 7.50
CA ASP A 378 5.49 35.51 6.40
C ASP A 378 6.81 36.23 6.81
N GLU A 379 6.73 37.35 7.54
CA GLU A 379 7.89 38.03 8.14
C GLU A 379 8.61 37.15 9.18
N ASN A 380 7.86 36.48 10.06
CA ASN A 380 8.44 35.54 11.03
C ASN A 380 9.08 34.34 10.34
N TYR A 381 8.45 33.80 9.30
CA TYR A 381 9.00 32.71 8.50
C TYR A 381 10.33 33.11 7.86
N GLN A 382 10.42 34.30 7.26
CA GLN A 382 11.66 34.81 6.67
C GLN A 382 12.78 34.95 7.71
N LYS A 383 12.47 35.49 8.90
CA LYS A 383 13.45 35.60 9.99
C LYS A 383 14.00 34.22 10.40
N VAL A 384 13.11 33.24 10.59
CA VAL A 384 13.51 31.87 10.94
C VAL A 384 14.33 31.24 9.83
N MET A 385 13.91 31.40 8.57
CA MET A 385 14.62 30.85 7.41
C MET A 385 16.03 31.44 7.29
N CYS A 386 16.19 32.76 7.47
CA CYS A 386 17.49 33.42 7.46
C CYS A 386 18.41 32.86 8.56
N CYS A 387 17.89 32.72 9.79
CA CYS A 387 18.64 32.10 10.89
C CYS A 387 19.03 30.65 10.60
N LEU A 388 18.14 29.85 10.00
CA LEU A 388 18.42 28.46 9.65
C LEU A 388 19.48 28.34 8.55
N VAL A 389 19.36 29.14 7.48
CA VAL A 389 20.35 29.18 6.41
C VAL A 389 21.71 29.61 6.95
N HIS A 390 21.76 30.64 7.80
CA HIS A 390 23.00 31.07 8.43
C HIS A 390 23.61 29.96 9.30
N ARG A 391 22.82 29.28 10.13
CA ARG A 391 23.29 28.13 10.94
C ARG A 391 23.80 26.99 10.08
N TYR A 392 23.08 26.66 9.00
CA TYR A 392 23.45 25.61 8.06
C TYR A 392 24.77 25.93 7.36
N LEU A 393 24.92 27.14 6.81
CA LEU A 393 26.15 27.57 6.13
C LEU A 393 27.36 27.59 7.08
N THR A 394 27.18 28.09 8.29
CA THR A 394 28.25 28.11 9.31
C THR A 394 28.64 26.68 9.71
N SER A 395 27.67 25.80 9.95
CA SER A 395 27.93 24.40 10.27
C SER A 395 28.59 23.64 9.12
N MET A 396 28.16 23.89 7.87
CA MET A 396 28.74 23.28 6.67
C MET A 396 30.18 23.73 6.47
N ARG A 397 30.48 25.03 6.65
CA ARG A 397 31.84 25.56 6.59
C ARG A 397 32.74 24.93 7.64
N GLN A 398 32.26 24.81 8.88
CA GLN A 398 33.01 24.14 9.96
C GLN A 398 33.28 22.67 9.64
N ARG A 399 32.28 21.97 9.10
CA ARG A 399 32.44 20.56 8.71
C ARG A 399 33.43 20.42 7.56
N MET A 400 33.38 21.27 6.55
CA MET A 400 34.35 21.26 5.45
C MET A 400 35.77 21.48 5.98
N GLN A 401 35.98 22.46 6.86
CA GLN A 401 37.27 22.71 7.51
C GLN A 401 37.77 21.57 8.40
N SER A 402 36.87 20.80 9.03
CA SER A 402 37.25 19.67 9.89
C SER A 402 37.44 18.35 9.14
N THR A 403 36.85 18.22 7.95
CA THR A 403 36.88 16.97 7.15
C THR A 403 37.85 17.06 5.98
N ASP A 404 38.31 18.27 5.61
CA ASP A 404 39.41 18.44 4.67
C ASP A 404 40.68 17.85 5.28
N GLU A 405 41.12 16.70 4.75
CA GLU A 405 42.47 16.23 4.94
C GLU A 405 43.43 17.27 4.35
N ALA A 406 44.51 17.58 5.06
CA ALA A 406 45.47 18.59 4.60
C ALA A 406 46.04 18.19 3.24
N THR A 407 45.63 18.91 2.19
CA THR A 407 46.09 18.66 0.82
C THR A 407 47.53 19.15 0.65
N VAL A 408 48.22 18.59 -0.35
CA VAL A 408 49.58 19.02 -0.71
C VAL A 408 49.60 20.49 -1.13
N GLU A 409 48.49 21.00 -1.68
CA GLU A 409 48.32 22.42 -2.03
C GLU A 409 48.35 23.31 -0.77
N ASN A 410 47.62 22.96 0.28
CA ASN A 410 47.64 23.68 1.55
C ASN A 410 49.06 23.75 2.17
N LEU A 411 49.86 22.68 2.02
CA LEU A 411 51.27 22.66 2.47
C LEU A 411 52.17 23.53 1.60
N ASN A 412 51.94 23.57 0.28
CA ASN A 412 52.69 24.40 -0.64
C ASN A 412 52.41 25.89 -0.41
N GLU A 413 51.15 26.26 -0.14
CA GLU A 413 50.78 27.62 0.27
C GLU A 413 51.50 28.03 1.57
N LEU A 414 51.49 27.17 2.58
CA LEU A 414 52.17 27.44 3.86
C LEU A 414 53.70 27.58 3.67
N ARG A 415 54.30 26.76 2.82
CA ARG A 415 55.72 26.88 2.43
C ARG A 415 56.01 28.19 1.72
N GLN A 416 55.11 28.64 0.85
CA GLN A 416 55.23 29.91 0.14
C GLN A 416 55.13 31.09 1.11
N ASP A 417 54.19 31.06 2.05
CA ASP A 417 54.02 32.07 3.08
C ASP A 417 55.23 32.15 4.02
N LEU A 418 55.76 30.99 4.47
CA LEU A 418 57.00 30.93 5.24
C LEU A 418 58.20 31.47 4.46
N SER A 419 58.27 31.19 3.16
CA SER A 419 59.35 31.70 2.31
C SER A 419 59.28 33.21 2.13
N LYS A 420 58.05 33.76 1.97
CA LYS A 420 57.79 35.20 1.94
C LYS A 420 58.20 35.84 3.26
N PHE A 421 57.72 35.30 4.39
CA PHE A 421 58.03 35.80 5.73
C PHE A 421 59.53 35.82 6.01
N ARG A 422 60.25 34.73 5.63
CA ARG A 422 61.70 34.66 5.75
C ARG A 422 62.39 35.77 4.96
N ASN A 423 61.94 36.03 3.73
CA ASN A 423 62.53 37.06 2.89
C ASN A 423 62.25 38.46 3.46
N GLU A 424 61.04 38.73 3.94
CA GLU A 424 60.69 40.00 4.60
C GLU A 424 61.54 40.25 5.87
N ILE A 425 61.73 39.24 6.72
CA ILE A 425 62.59 39.35 7.90
C ILE A 425 64.04 39.61 7.48
N ARG A 426 64.54 38.91 6.45
CA ARG A 426 65.90 39.12 5.96
C ARG A 426 66.10 40.54 5.45
N ASP A 427 65.13 41.08 4.74
CA ASP A 427 65.19 42.45 4.24
C ASP A 427 65.15 43.44 5.40
N LEU A 428 64.26 43.27 6.38
CA LEU A 428 64.20 44.12 7.58
C LEU A 428 65.49 44.09 8.41
N LEU A 429 66.08 42.91 8.60
CA LEU A 429 67.36 42.75 9.29
C LEU A 429 68.53 43.29 8.46
N GLY A 430 68.51 43.12 7.14
CA GLY A 430 69.48 43.68 6.20
C GLY A 430 69.46 45.21 6.18
N PHE A 431 68.27 45.83 6.24
CA PHE A 431 68.12 47.28 6.41
C PHE A 431 68.65 47.76 7.77
N ARG A 432 68.47 46.97 8.83
CA ARG A 432 69.06 47.30 10.15
C ARG A 432 70.58 47.21 10.11
N THR A 433 71.16 46.14 9.58
CA THR A 433 72.63 45.99 9.49
C THR A 433 73.26 47.01 8.54
N SER A 434 72.61 47.41 7.45
CA SER A 434 73.12 48.51 6.61
C SER A 434 73.11 49.86 7.34
N LYS A 435 72.07 50.15 8.13
CA LYS A 435 72.06 51.32 9.02
C LYS A 435 73.20 51.27 10.04
N TYR A 436 73.49 50.12 10.65
CA TYR A 436 74.62 49.99 11.59
C TYR A 436 75.99 50.07 10.90
N ALA A 437 76.12 49.57 9.66
CA ALA A 437 77.35 49.66 8.87
C ALA A 437 77.67 51.10 8.41
N ILE A 438 76.65 51.94 8.19
CA ILE A 438 76.83 53.37 7.90
C ILE A 438 77.43 54.12 9.11
N PHE A 439 77.18 53.65 10.35
CA PHE A 439 77.75 54.25 11.56
C PHE A 439 79.18 53.78 11.90
N TYR A 440 79.68 52.73 11.26
CA TYR A 440 81.05 52.24 11.43
C TYR A 440 81.78 52.17 10.08
N GLN A 441 82.23 53.32 9.61
CA GLN A 441 83.23 53.38 8.53
C GLN A 441 84.57 52.92 9.11
N ARG A 442 85.10 51.84 8.52
CA ARG A 442 86.38 51.23 8.87
C ARG A 442 87.50 52.19 8.41
N ASN A 443 88.20 52.81 9.36
CA ASN A 443 89.54 53.40 9.11
C ASN A 443 90.57 52.28 8.91
#